data_AF-A0A2G2DTS6-F1
#
_entry.id   AF-A0A2G2DTS6-F1
#
_cell.length_a   1.000
_cell.length_b   1.000
_cell.length_c   1.000
_cell.angle_alpha   90.00
_cell.angle_beta   90.00
_cell.angle_gamma   90.00
#
_symmetry.space_group_name_H-M   'P 1'
#
loop_
_entity.id
_entity.type
_entity.pdbx_description
1 polymer ?
#
loop_
_entity_poly.entity_id
_entity_poly.type
_entity_poly.pdbx_seq_one_letter_code
_entity_poly.pdbx_strand_id
1 'polypeptide(L)'
;MKKNRITLVVLFSGLLLASCANILRGVVTPNQCKECAVISQTTGDTIQKFQGCGSSNVRIYEEAAVFAYEQGCDVTVSCRTWKVEDSE
;
A
#
# COMPACT_ATOMS: atom_id res chain seq x y z
N MET A 1 25.92 22.47 -28.52
CA MET A 1 25.20 22.52 -27.22
C MET A 1 23.79 21.89 -27.22
N LYS A 2 23.34 21.14 -28.25
CA LYS A 2 21.98 20.52 -28.28
C LYS A 2 21.86 19.17 -27.54
N LYS A 3 22.95 18.39 -27.42
CA LYS A 3 22.95 17.04 -26.81
C LYS A 3 22.54 17.02 -25.32
N ASN A 4 22.91 18.06 -24.55
CA ASN A 4 22.62 18.11 -23.10
C ASN A 4 21.13 18.26 -22.75
N ARG A 5 20.31 18.88 -23.62
CA ARG A 5 18.89 19.11 -23.32
C ARG A 5 18.06 17.83 -23.45
N ILE A 6 18.36 16.98 -24.43
CA ILE A 6 17.64 15.71 -24.65
C ILE A 6 17.93 14.74 -23.51
N THR A 7 19.19 14.65 -23.07
CA THR A 7 19.58 13.79 -21.94
C THR A 7 18.88 14.21 -20.65
N LEU A 8 18.76 15.52 -20.40
CA LEU A 8 18.04 16.04 -19.24
C LEU A 8 16.54 15.71 -19.26
N VAL A 9 15.89 15.83 -20.42
CA VAL A 9 14.48 15.47 -20.58
C VAL A 9 14.26 13.98 -20.34
N VAL A 10 15.09 13.10 -20.92
CA VAL A 10 14.96 11.65 -20.75
C VAL A 10 15.17 11.23 -19.28
N LEU A 11 16.15 11.83 -18.59
CA LEU A 11 16.38 11.58 -17.16
C LEU A 11 15.19 12.05 -16.31
N PHE A 12 14.63 13.22 -16.62
CA PHE A 12 13.47 13.75 -15.90
C PHE A 12 12.21 12.91 -16.13
N SER A 13 11.98 12.45 -17.37
CA SER A 13 10.88 11.54 -17.70
C SER A 13 11.01 10.18 -17.00
N GLY A 14 12.23 9.65 -16.89
CA GLY A 14 12.50 8.39 -16.19
C GLY A 14 12.19 8.47 -14.68
N LEU A 15 12.52 9.59 -14.04
CA LEU A 15 12.23 9.79 -12.61
C LEU A 15 10.72 9.84 -12.31
N LEU A 16 9.92 10.43 -13.20
CA LEU A 16 8.47 10.57 -13.00
C LEU A 16 7.71 9.24 -13.12
N LEU A 17 8.22 8.27 -13.88
CA LEU A 17 7.56 6.97 -14.05
C LEU A 17 7.72 6.06 -12.81
N ALA A 18 8.78 6.24 -12.03
CA ALA A 18 9.04 5.43 -10.83
C ALA A 18 8.08 5.75 -9.67
N SER A 19 7.58 6.99 -9.56
CA SER A 19 6.72 7.44 -8.46
C SER A 19 5.24 7.08 -8.62
N CYS A 20 4.80 6.67 -9.82
CA CYS A 20 3.40 6.47 -10.13
C CYS A 20 2.84 5.10 -9.71
N ALA A 21 3.67 4.19 -9.18
CA ALA A 21 3.20 2.85 -8.78
C ALA A 21 2.03 2.88 -7.78
N ASN A 22 2.04 3.85 -6.88
CA ASN A 22 0.97 4.05 -5.89
C ASN A 22 -0.31 4.60 -6.52
N ILE A 23 -0.17 5.52 -7.48
CA ILE A 23 -1.31 6.12 -8.20
C ILE A 23 -1.93 5.08 -9.14
N LEU A 24 -1.11 4.33 -9.88
CA LEU A 24 -1.58 3.28 -10.78
C LEU A 24 -2.42 2.23 -10.05
N ARG A 25 -2.02 1.79 -8.85
CA ARG A 25 -2.80 0.80 -8.08
C ARG A 25 -4.22 1.28 -7.76
N GLY A 26 -4.39 2.58 -7.50
CA GLY A 26 -5.73 3.17 -7.30
C GLY A 26 -6.58 3.24 -8.58
N VAL A 27 -5.94 3.32 -9.76
CA VAL A 27 -6.61 3.41 -11.06
C VAL A 27 -6.90 2.03 -11.68
N VAL A 28 -5.96 1.09 -11.56
CA VAL A 28 -6.04 -0.22 -12.25
C VAL A 28 -6.94 -1.19 -11.48
N THR A 29 -7.04 -1.04 -10.16
CA THR A 29 -7.83 -1.94 -9.29
C THR A 29 -8.66 -1.16 -8.27
N PRO A 30 -9.62 -0.31 -8.72
CA PRO A 30 -10.39 0.57 -7.83
C PRO A 30 -11.28 -0.19 -6.84
N ASN A 31 -11.75 -1.38 -7.21
CA ASN A 31 -12.61 -2.23 -6.38
C ASN A 31 -11.84 -3.25 -5.51
N GLN A 32 -10.49 -3.21 -5.51
CA GLN A 32 -9.69 -4.08 -4.66
C GLN A 32 -9.54 -3.47 -3.27
N CYS A 33 -10.05 -4.17 -2.27
CA CYS A 33 -9.91 -3.84 -0.87
C CYS A 33 -8.79 -4.64 -0.21
N LYS A 34 -8.24 -4.06 0.86
CA LYS A 34 -7.26 -4.70 1.74
C LYS A 34 -7.59 -4.37 3.19
N GLU A 35 -7.49 -5.35 4.05
CA GLU A 35 -7.52 -5.21 5.51
C GLU A 35 -6.24 -5.85 6.07
N CYS A 36 -5.54 -5.15 6.94
CA CYS A 36 -4.44 -5.70 7.73
C CYS A 36 -4.78 -5.54 9.22
N ALA A 37 -4.73 -6.64 9.94
CA ALA A 37 -4.93 -6.71 11.38
C ALA A 37 -3.60 -6.97 12.08
N VAL A 38 -3.37 -6.25 13.17
CA VAL A 38 -2.27 -6.50 14.12
C VAL A 38 -2.82 -7.38 15.23
N ILE A 39 -2.23 -8.56 15.40
CA ILE A 39 -2.76 -9.65 16.24
C ILE A 39 -1.72 -9.99 17.31
N SER A 40 -2.14 -10.13 18.56
CA SER A 40 -1.26 -10.67 19.62
C SER A 40 -0.97 -12.14 19.32
N GLN A 41 0.31 -12.53 19.34
CA GLN A 41 0.71 -13.92 19.15
C GLN A 41 0.39 -14.77 20.38
N THR A 42 0.37 -14.17 21.57
CA THR A 42 0.03 -14.84 22.82
C THR A 42 -1.46 -15.12 22.97
N THR A 43 -2.33 -14.13 22.72
CA THR A 43 -3.78 -14.28 22.95
C THR A 43 -4.57 -14.60 21.67
N GLY A 44 -4.03 -14.29 20.50
CA GLY A 44 -4.76 -14.35 19.23
C GLY A 44 -5.72 -13.17 19.01
N ASP A 45 -5.77 -12.20 19.94
CA ASP A 45 -6.68 -11.06 19.83
C ASP A 45 -6.20 -10.05 18.80
N THR A 46 -7.17 -9.44 18.10
CA THR A 46 -6.87 -8.30 17.23
C THR A 46 -6.71 -7.03 18.05
N ILE A 47 -5.54 -6.43 17.98
CA ILE A 47 -5.19 -5.17 18.66
C ILE A 47 -5.69 -3.97 17.85
N GLN A 48 -5.42 -3.97 16.53
CA GLN A 48 -5.79 -2.89 15.63
C GLN A 48 -6.04 -3.41 14.22
N LYS A 49 -6.95 -2.75 13.48
CA LYS A 49 -7.20 -3.02 12.06
C LYS A 49 -7.01 -1.77 11.21
N PHE A 50 -6.52 -1.98 10.01
CA PHE A 50 -6.33 -0.98 8.96
C PHE A 50 -7.03 -1.49 7.70
N GLN A 51 -7.90 -0.68 7.09
CA GLN A 51 -8.69 -1.09 5.92
C GLN A 51 -8.88 0.05 4.93
N GLY A 52 -8.96 -0.30 3.64
CA GLY A 52 -9.18 0.62 2.55
C GLY A 52 -9.30 -0.10 1.21
N CYS A 53 -9.78 0.61 0.20
CA CYS A 53 -10.08 0.10 -1.14
C CYS A 53 -9.57 1.05 -2.22
N GLY A 54 -9.25 0.52 -3.40
CA GLY A 54 -8.72 1.33 -4.50
C GLY A 54 -7.44 2.07 -4.08
N SER A 55 -7.44 3.40 -4.21
CA SER A 55 -6.27 4.23 -3.87
C SER A 55 -5.92 4.23 -2.38
N SER A 56 -6.86 3.95 -1.48
CA SER A 56 -6.58 3.89 -0.03
C SER A 56 -5.97 2.57 0.43
N ASN A 57 -5.90 1.54 -0.42
CA ASN A 57 -5.31 0.23 -0.10
C ASN A 57 -3.77 0.23 -0.12
N VAL A 58 -3.15 1.25 -0.71
CA VAL A 58 -1.75 1.22 -1.12
C VAL A 58 -0.75 1.15 0.04
N ARG A 59 -1.07 1.73 1.20
CA ARG A 59 -0.16 1.84 2.37
C ARG A 59 -0.60 1.07 3.61
N ILE A 60 -1.67 0.28 3.50
CA ILE A 60 -2.31 -0.38 4.65
C ILE A 60 -1.37 -1.37 5.35
N TYR A 61 -0.53 -2.07 4.59
CA TYR A 61 0.45 -2.99 5.19
C TYR A 61 1.52 -2.22 5.96
N GLU A 62 2.05 -1.16 5.36
CA GLU A 62 3.08 -0.32 5.96
C GLU A 62 2.57 0.34 7.25
N GLU A 63 1.33 0.84 7.26
CA GLU A 63 0.71 1.39 8.46
C GLU A 63 0.53 0.34 9.57
N ALA A 64 0.06 -0.85 9.22
CA ALA A 64 -0.06 -1.95 10.17
C ALA A 64 1.30 -2.43 10.70
N ALA A 65 2.33 -2.46 9.85
CA ALA A 65 3.69 -2.86 10.23
C ALA A 65 4.36 -1.83 11.15
N VAL A 66 4.17 -0.53 10.89
CA VAL A 66 4.65 0.54 11.78
C VAL A 66 3.96 0.43 13.14
N PHE A 67 2.64 0.26 13.17
CA PHE A 67 1.91 0.06 14.43
C PHE A 67 2.40 -1.19 15.17
N ALA A 68 2.58 -2.32 14.46
CA ALA A 68 3.08 -3.55 15.07
C ALA A 68 4.49 -3.39 15.68
N TYR A 69 5.37 -2.65 15.00
CA TYR A 69 6.71 -2.34 15.51
C TYR A 69 6.64 -1.60 16.86
N GLU A 70 5.69 -0.68 17.03
CA GLU A 70 5.47 0.05 18.29
C GLU A 70 4.92 -0.84 19.42
N GLN A 71 4.24 -1.95 19.10
CA GLN A 71 3.68 -2.89 20.09
C GLN A 71 4.69 -3.95 20.58
N GLY A 72 5.86 -4.09 19.92
CA GLY A 72 6.91 -5.02 20.33
C GLY A 72 6.82 -6.40 19.66
N CYS A 73 7.39 -7.43 20.30
CA CYS A 73 7.62 -8.74 19.66
C CYS A 73 6.43 -9.70 19.73
N ASP A 74 5.43 -9.46 20.58
CA ASP A 74 4.25 -10.33 20.74
C ASP A 74 3.14 -10.01 19.71
N VAL A 75 3.46 -9.40 18.58
CA VAL A 75 2.46 -9.07 17.57
C VAL A 75 2.85 -9.54 16.19
N THR A 76 1.85 -9.85 15.38
CA THR A 76 2.00 -10.19 13.98
C THR A 76 0.98 -9.44 13.12
N VAL A 77 1.32 -9.20 11.86
CA VAL A 77 0.43 -8.54 10.89
C VAL A 77 -0.17 -9.61 9.98
N SER A 78 -1.50 -9.70 9.96
CA SER A 78 -2.24 -10.59 9.05
C SER A 78 -3.08 -9.75 8.10
N CYS A 79 -2.91 -9.96 6.79
CA CYS A 79 -3.61 -9.19 5.77
C CYS A 79 -4.47 -10.08 4.88
N ARG A 80 -5.63 -9.55 4.49
CA ARG A 80 -6.49 -10.13 3.47
C ARG A 80 -6.84 -9.09 2.41
N THR A 81 -7.00 -9.55 1.17
CA THR A 81 -7.44 -8.73 0.05
C THR A 81 -8.64 -9.37 -0.61
N TRP A 82 -9.62 -8.57 -0.99
CA TRP A 82 -10.82 -9.03 -1.70
C TRP A 82 -11.24 -7.99 -2.73
N LYS A 83 -12.07 -8.40 -3.69
CA LYS A 83 -12.74 -7.48 -4.61
C LYS A 83 -14.15 -7.22 -4.09
N VAL A 84 -14.60 -5.98 -4.18
CA VAL A 84 -16.02 -5.67 -4.04
C VAL A 84 -16.64 -5.93 -5.40
N GLU A 85 -17.59 -6.85 -5.45
CA GLU A 85 -18.46 -7.00 -6.61
C GLU A 85 -19.39 -5.80 -6.63
N ASP A 86 -19.48 -5.12 -7.77
CA ASP A 86 -20.44 -4.03 -7.94
C ASP A 86 -21.84 -4.62 -7.70
N SER A 87 -22.55 -4.11 -6.69
CA SER A 87 -23.94 -4.48 -6.48
C SER A 87 -24.73 -4.03 -7.72
N GLU A 88 -25.16 -5.00 -8.53
CA GLU A 88 -26.16 -4.80 -9.61
C GLU A 88 -27.41 -4.09 -9.09
#